data_AF-A0AA86SJ12-F1
#
_entry.id   AF-A0AA86SJ12-F1
#
_cell.length_a   1.000
_cell.length_b   1.000
_cell.length_c   1.000
_cell.angle_alpha   90.00
_cell.angle_beta   90.00
_cell.angle_gamma   90.00
#
_symmetry.space_group_name_H-M   'P 1'
#
loop_
_entity.id
_entity.type
_entity.pdbx_description
1 polymer ?
#
loop_
_entity_poly.entity_id
_entity_poly.type
_entity_poly.pdbx_seq_one_letter_code
_entity_poly.pdbx_strand_id
1 'polypeptide(L)'
;MVSLEEQCGEKTPLVQPDPVVLEINSLQNQLKEKDNKLATCQGDIKALRANEALKDKAIEELRNGVSKLDERLRATEDRLKQKNQEIKKLTDEKKDALASQYAAEATLRRVHANQKDEDFIPIKTAIAPLEAEIKMYRNEINSLQEENKALERLTKSKETGLLEAESILRSALERSLVVEEVRNQNFDLKRQIEISQEEKKILEKKHRQKILEVEKLSQTIQELEEVILASGATANAVRDYQRQISELQEEKRSLERELARVKVSANRIANVVANEWKDENDKVMPVRQWLEERRIMQAEIQRLKDKLTTSERTAKAESQLKDKLKLRLKTLEEGLKHFSSYPNSMNVSGASPKAEKSNILGFVTTGSGLRKRSTSQPRASAVRSSLFQQPNVKDNTDIVPGNLKLGSPTKRYSSAENMLKKGIWASRSKVTDNAEKENEMQVNTDMTLNRCNDEREAAEIKTTVNVNEDPESKKTNGSVRDDVVSGFLYDKLQQDVINLRKSCETKDSSLQSKDEEIKMLTKKVDTLTKAMEVEWKKMKREAAAREKEASSTKSDDNRKNRSANSSKRLTTER
;
A
#
# COMPACT_ATOMS: atom_id res chain seq x y z
N MET A 1 43.94 52.55 31.15
CA MET A 1 44.82 51.69 30.31
C MET A 1 44.30 51.84 28.89
N VAL A 2 45.05 52.38 27.92
CA VAL A 2 46.30 51.85 27.33
C VAL A 2 45.97 50.56 26.57
N SER A 3 46.23 50.43 25.26
CA SER A 3 47.33 51.03 24.46
C SER A 3 46.94 51.93 23.27
N LEU A 4 47.94 52.65 22.73
CA LEU A 4 48.01 53.05 21.32
C LEU A 4 48.76 51.98 20.51
N GLU A 5 48.52 51.93 19.20
CA GLU A 5 49.41 51.57 18.07
C GLU A 5 48.51 51.55 16.81
N GLU A 6 48.64 52.33 15.73
CA GLU A 6 49.75 52.94 14.94
C GLU A 6 50.08 52.14 13.65
N GLN A 7 50.55 52.86 12.62
CA GLN A 7 50.93 52.42 11.26
C GLN A 7 49.72 52.18 10.31
N CYS A 8 49.59 52.90 9.18
CA CYS A 8 50.43 52.97 7.97
C CYS A 8 50.41 51.66 7.14
N GLY A 9 49.99 51.64 5.88
CA GLY A 9 49.33 52.67 5.06
C GLY A 9 49.74 52.62 3.59
N GLU A 10 48.81 52.81 2.65
CA GLU A 10 49.09 52.83 1.21
C GLU A 10 48.27 53.90 0.48
N LYS A 11 48.86 54.53 -0.54
CA LYS A 11 48.25 55.63 -1.31
C LYS A 11 48.02 55.24 -2.77
N THR A 12 46.77 55.03 -3.13
CA THR A 12 46.28 55.11 -4.52
C THR A 12 45.07 56.06 -4.56
N PRO A 13 44.76 56.67 -5.72
CA PRO A 13 44.22 58.02 -5.74
C PRO A 13 42.85 58.14 -5.08
N LEU A 14 42.85 58.80 -3.92
CA LEU A 14 41.68 59.43 -3.36
C LEU A 14 41.11 60.38 -4.42
N VAL A 15 40.01 59.99 -5.07
CA VAL A 15 39.06 60.97 -5.61
C VAL A 15 38.70 61.82 -4.41
N GLN A 16 39.28 63.03 -4.32
CA GLN A 16 39.03 63.93 -3.21
C GLN A 16 37.53 64.16 -3.16
N PRO A 17 36.81 63.64 -2.15
CA PRO A 17 35.45 64.06 -1.95
C PRO A 17 35.58 65.53 -1.60
N ASP A 18 34.92 66.38 -2.39
CA ASP A 18 34.89 67.84 -2.17
C ASP A 18 34.78 68.11 -0.66
N PRO A 19 35.61 68.97 -0.05
CA PRO A 19 35.51 69.25 1.38
C PRO A 19 34.08 69.63 1.81
N VAL A 20 33.29 70.24 0.92
CA VAL A 20 31.86 70.50 1.12
C VAL A 20 31.05 69.19 1.24
N VAL A 21 31.36 68.16 0.45
CA VAL A 21 30.73 66.83 0.53
C VAL A 21 31.14 66.08 1.80
N LEU A 22 32.39 66.23 2.28
CA LEU A 22 32.79 65.66 3.57
C LEU A 22 32.09 66.37 4.74
N GLU A 23 31.98 67.69 4.69
CA GLU A 23 31.26 68.47 5.70
C GLU A 23 29.75 68.15 5.69
N ILE A 24 29.13 68.05 4.51
CA ILE A 24 27.75 67.58 4.35
C ILE A 24 27.55 66.18 4.94
N ASN A 25 28.46 65.23 4.69
CA ASN A 25 28.35 63.89 5.29
C ASN A 25 28.54 63.92 6.82
N SER A 26 29.43 64.76 7.34
CA SER A 26 29.60 64.97 8.79
C SER A 26 28.33 65.54 9.42
N LEU A 27 27.77 66.61 8.85
CA LEU A 27 26.53 67.24 9.29
C LEU A 27 25.31 66.31 9.15
N GLN A 28 25.24 65.51 8.08
CA GLN A 28 24.17 64.52 7.88
C GLN A 28 24.27 63.36 8.88
N ASN A 29 25.47 62.96 9.28
CA ASN A 29 25.66 61.95 10.33
C ASN A 29 25.36 62.52 11.72
N GLN A 30 25.76 63.77 12.00
CA GLN A 30 25.35 64.48 13.22
C GLN A 30 23.82 64.67 13.28
N LEU A 31 23.16 64.98 12.16
CA LEU A 31 21.70 65.06 12.07
C LEU A 31 21.06 63.71 12.40
N LYS A 32 21.49 62.61 11.76
CA LYS A 32 21.03 61.24 12.10
C LYS A 32 21.27 60.89 13.57
N GLU A 33 22.39 61.29 14.16
CA GLU A 33 22.69 61.06 15.58
C GLU A 33 21.74 61.86 16.48
N LYS A 34 21.42 63.10 16.12
CA LYS A 34 20.45 63.96 16.81
C LYS A 34 19.02 63.43 16.66
N ASP A 35 18.64 62.93 15.48
CA ASP A 35 17.35 62.30 15.20
C ASP A 35 17.18 61.01 16.01
N ASN A 36 18.21 60.15 16.04
CA ASN A 36 18.23 58.94 16.87
C ASN A 36 18.12 59.27 18.38
N LYS A 37 18.83 60.30 18.85
CA LYS A 37 18.74 60.80 20.23
C LYS A 37 17.36 61.39 20.53
N LEU A 38 16.77 62.13 19.60
CA LEU A 38 15.41 62.66 19.70
C LEU A 38 14.37 61.52 19.75
N ALA A 39 14.53 60.48 18.94
CA ALA A 39 13.68 59.28 18.98
C ALA A 39 13.81 58.53 20.31
N THR A 40 15.02 58.42 20.87
CA THR A 40 15.26 57.85 22.20
C THR A 40 14.54 58.68 23.28
N CYS A 41 14.79 59.99 23.33
CA CYS A 41 14.11 60.88 24.28
C CYS A 41 12.58 60.90 24.09
N GLN A 42 12.07 60.74 22.86
CA GLN A 42 10.63 60.61 22.61
C GLN A 42 10.06 59.27 23.10
N GLY A 43 10.86 58.20 23.07
CA GLY A 43 10.58 56.92 23.74
C GLY A 43 10.53 57.09 25.27
N ASP A 44 11.55 57.70 25.85
CA ASP A 44 11.63 57.97 27.30
C ASP A 44 10.45 58.82 27.77
N ILE A 45 10.08 59.87 27.02
CA ILE A 45 8.91 60.72 27.31
C ILE A 45 7.59 59.91 27.25
N LYS A 46 7.46 58.94 26.33
CA LYS A 46 6.28 58.04 26.30
C LYS A 46 6.26 57.10 27.51
N ALA A 47 7.40 56.51 27.86
CA ALA A 47 7.52 55.61 29.01
C ALA A 47 7.26 56.35 30.34
N LEU A 48 7.77 57.57 30.49
CA LEU A 48 7.53 58.43 31.66
C LEU A 48 6.05 58.81 31.77
N ARG A 49 5.37 59.15 30.68
CA ARG A 49 3.91 59.43 30.68
C ARG A 49 3.07 58.19 31.02
N ALA A 50 3.48 57.00 30.59
CA ALA A 50 2.80 55.76 30.99
C ALA A 50 2.96 55.48 32.49
N ASN A 51 4.17 55.71 33.03
CA ASN A 51 4.47 55.61 34.47
C ASN A 51 3.72 56.67 35.30
N GLU A 52 3.60 57.90 34.79
CA GLU A 52 2.78 58.98 35.36
C GLU A 52 1.31 58.59 35.44
N ALA A 53 0.71 58.10 34.35
CA ALA A 53 -0.68 57.61 34.34
C ALA A 53 -0.93 56.43 35.32
N LEU A 54 0.05 55.54 35.51
CA LEU A 54 -0.03 54.47 36.51
C LEU A 54 0.03 55.02 37.95
N LYS A 55 0.82 56.08 38.21
CA LYS A 55 0.86 56.77 39.51
C LYS A 55 -0.43 57.51 39.79
N ASP A 56 -0.99 58.22 38.81
CA ASP A 56 -2.27 58.92 38.94
C ASP A 56 -3.40 57.94 39.28
N LYS A 57 -3.41 56.76 38.63
CA LYS A 57 -4.35 55.67 38.97
C LYS A 57 -4.18 55.20 40.41
N ALA A 58 -2.95 54.96 40.87
CA ALA A 58 -2.66 54.56 42.24
C ALA A 58 -3.04 55.65 43.27
N ILE A 59 -2.84 56.93 42.92
CA ILE A 59 -3.26 58.08 43.75
C ILE A 59 -4.79 58.12 43.87
N GLU A 60 -5.54 57.93 42.78
CA GLU A 60 -7.00 57.94 42.84
C GLU A 60 -7.54 56.68 43.56
N GLU A 61 -6.92 55.51 43.43
CA GLU A 61 -7.25 54.31 44.23
C GLU A 61 -7.04 54.56 45.73
N LEU A 62 -5.91 55.16 46.13
CA LEU A 62 -5.64 55.57 47.52
C LEU A 62 -6.64 56.64 48.00
N ARG A 63 -6.97 57.63 47.17
CA ARG A 63 -7.93 58.69 47.47
C ARG A 63 -9.34 58.14 47.71
N ASN A 64 -9.76 57.15 46.93
CA ASN A 64 -11.00 56.39 47.16
C ASN A 64 -10.93 55.53 48.44
N GLY A 65 -9.74 55.05 48.81
CA GLY A 65 -9.49 54.42 50.11
C GLY A 65 -9.69 55.38 51.29
N VAL A 66 -9.15 56.59 51.19
CA VAL A 66 -9.28 57.64 52.23
C VAL A 66 -10.74 58.08 52.39
N SER A 67 -11.49 58.34 51.31
CA SER A 67 -12.92 58.72 51.43
C SER A 67 -13.72 57.66 52.21
N LYS A 68 -13.49 56.38 51.92
CA LYS A 68 -14.16 55.26 52.62
C LYS A 68 -13.77 55.16 54.09
N LEU A 69 -12.58 55.59 54.48
CA LEU A 69 -12.15 55.66 55.87
C LEU A 69 -12.78 56.88 56.58
N ASP A 70 -12.83 58.04 55.93
CA ASP A 70 -13.50 59.24 56.45
C ASP A 70 -15.01 59.02 56.65
N GLU A 71 -15.67 58.34 55.71
CA GLU A 71 -17.08 57.94 55.83
C GLU A 71 -17.32 57.03 57.03
N ARG A 72 -16.44 56.04 57.24
CA ARG A 72 -16.48 55.16 58.43
C ARG A 72 -16.22 55.94 59.71
N LEU A 73 -15.25 56.86 59.70
CA LEU A 73 -14.93 57.71 60.85
C LEU A 73 -16.15 58.55 61.24
N ARG A 74 -16.73 59.31 60.30
CA ARG A 74 -17.96 60.10 60.51
C ARG A 74 -19.10 59.24 61.08
N ALA A 75 -19.35 58.06 60.51
CA ALA A 75 -20.38 57.15 61.02
C ALA A 75 -20.08 56.66 62.46
N THR A 76 -18.82 56.42 62.83
CA THR A 76 -18.45 56.08 64.21
C THR A 76 -18.54 57.25 65.17
N GLU A 77 -18.19 58.47 64.74
CA GLU A 77 -18.36 59.68 65.52
C GLU A 77 -19.83 59.98 65.80
N ASP A 78 -20.71 59.86 64.81
CA ASP A 78 -22.14 60.14 64.96
C ASP A 78 -22.81 59.10 65.88
N ARG A 79 -22.38 57.84 65.81
CA ARG A 79 -22.75 56.81 66.80
C ARG A 79 -22.26 57.15 68.22
N LEU A 80 -21.09 57.75 68.38
CA LEU A 80 -20.59 58.22 69.68
C LEU A 80 -21.36 59.47 70.18
N LYS A 81 -21.68 60.42 69.29
CA LYS A 81 -22.55 61.58 69.60
C LYS A 81 -23.92 61.11 70.08
N GLN A 82 -24.53 60.13 69.39
CA GLN A 82 -25.79 59.51 69.79
C GLN A 82 -25.69 58.84 71.17
N LYS A 83 -24.65 58.01 71.41
CA LYS A 83 -24.46 57.35 72.71
C LYS A 83 -24.21 58.35 73.85
N ASN A 84 -23.53 59.47 73.61
CA ASN A 84 -23.38 60.53 74.61
C ASN A 84 -24.71 61.24 74.92
N GLN A 85 -25.58 61.44 73.92
CA GLN A 85 -26.93 61.97 74.14
C GLN A 85 -27.81 61.00 74.94
N GLU A 86 -27.72 59.70 74.64
CA GLU A 86 -28.40 58.62 75.37
C GLU A 86 -27.92 58.53 76.83
N ILE A 87 -26.61 58.60 77.08
CA ILE A 87 -26.03 58.65 78.43
C ILE A 87 -26.55 59.88 79.20
N LYS A 88 -26.65 61.05 78.56
CA LYS A 88 -27.22 62.25 79.20
C LYS A 88 -28.69 62.02 79.56
N LYS A 89 -29.50 61.52 78.63
CA LYS A 89 -30.92 61.20 78.85
C LYS A 89 -31.10 60.23 80.02
N LEU A 90 -30.35 59.12 80.05
CA LEU A 90 -30.35 58.15 81.15
C LEU A 90 -29.87 58.76 82.49
N THR A 91 -28.95 59.74 82.45
CA THR A 91 -28.47 60.44 83.64
C THR A 91 -29.51 61.38 84.22
N ASP A 92 -30.31 62.02 83.37
CA ASP A 92 -31.42 62.89 83.79
C ASP A 92 -32.62 62.04 84.26
N GLU A 93 -33.00 61.00 83.52
CA GLU A 93 -34.01 60.00 83.93
C GLU A 93 -33.67 59.32 85.27
N LYS A 94 -32.38 59.08 85.56
CA LYS A 94 -31.94 58.57 86.87
C LYS A 94 -32.21 59.55 88.01
N LYS A 95 -32.11 60.86 87.79
CA LYS A 95 -32.43 61.88 88.80
C LYS A 95 -33.94 61.91 89.06
N ASP A 96 -34.74 61.86 87.99
CA ASP A 96 -36.19 61.85 88.07
C ASP A 96 -36.73 60.58 88.72
N ALA A 97 -36.09 59.43 88.46
CA ALA A 97 -36.38 58.16 89.12
C ALA A 97 -36.02 58.19 90.62
N LEU A 98 -34.90 58.80 91.01
CA LEU A 98 -34.53 58.99 92.42
C LEU A 98 -35.48 59.97 93.13
N ALA A 99 -35.89 61.06 92.48
CA ALA A 99 -36.89 61.98 93.02
C ALA A 99 -38.25 61.28 93.19
N SER A 100 -38.65 60.48 92.20
CA SER A 100 -39.86 59.64 92.26
C SER A 100 -39.77 58.58 93.36
N GLN A 101 -38.60 57.97 93.58
CA GLN A 101 -38.36 57.04 94.69
C GLN A 101 -38.57 57.74 96.04
N TYR A 102 -37.96 58.91 96.28
CA TYR A 102 -38.17 59.66 97.52
C TYR A 102 -39.64 60.05 97.74
N ALA A 103 -40.35 60.44 96.67
CA ALA A 103 -41.79 60.74 96.73
C ALA A 103 -42.65 59.50 97.02
N ALA A 104 -42.32 58.35 96.43
CA ALA A 104 -42.97 57.08 96.70
C ALA A 104 -42.69 56.59 98.13
N GLU A 105 -41.46 56.72 98.63
CA GLU A 105 -41.07 56.34 99.98
C GLU A 105 -41.71 57.23 101.05
N ALA A 106 -41.85 58.55 100.79
CA ALA A 106 -42.66 59.46 101.60
C ALA A 106 -44.16 59.14 101.54
N THR A 107 -44.63 58.49 100.47
CA THR A 107 -46.03 58.03 100.35
C THR A 107 -46.25 56.70 101.05
N LEU A 108 -45.31 55.75 100.99
CA LEU A 108 -45.32 54.53 101.79
C LEU A 108 -45.28 54.83 103.30
N ARG A 109 -44.50 55.81 103.75
CA ARG A 109 -44.55 56.27 105.15
C ARG A 109 -45.92 56.80 105.57
N ARG A 110 -46.67 57.44 104.67
CA ARG A 110 -48.06 57.87 104.92
C ARG A 110 -49.05 56.70 104.88
N VAL A 111 -48.91 55.79 103.91
CA VAL A 111 -49.77 54.59 103.81
C VAL A 111 -49.59 53.69 105.03
N HIS A 112 -48.36 53.37 105.45
CA HIS A 112 -48.11 52.57 106.66
C HIS A 112 -48.60 53.22 107.97
N ALA A 113 -48.78 54.55 108.00
CA ALA A 113 -49.42 55.21 109.14
C ALA A 113 -50.95 55.02 109.14
N ASN A 114 -51.57 54.92 107.97
CA ASN A 114 -53.00 54.70 107.79
C ASN A 114 -53.40 53.21 107.83
N GLN A 115 -52.47 52.29 107.52
CA GLN A 115 -52.72 50.87 107.29
C GLN A 115 -52.81 50.03 108.58
N LYS A 116 -53.43 50.58 109.63
CA LYS A 116 -53.64 49.87 110.91
C LYS A 116 -55.02 49.22 111.03
N ASP A 117 -56.02 49.74 110.33
CA ASP A 117 -57.42 49.36 110.49
C ASP A 117 -58.05 49.15 109.09
N GLU A 118 -58.01 47.93 108.55
CA GLU A 118 -58.93 47.40 107.52
C GLU A 118 -58.82 45.87 107.44
N ASP A 119 -59.95 45.15 107.43
CA ASP A 119 -60.01 43.68 107.34
C ASP A 119 -60.13 43.20 105.88
N PHE A 120 -59.15 42.43 105.41
CA PHE A 120 -59.06 42.02 104.00
C PHE A 120 -59.87 40.76 103.65
N ILE A 121 -60.56 40.81 102.50
CA ILE A 121 -61.25 39.66 101.89
C ILE A 121 -60.24 38.51 101.62
N PRO A 122 -60.58 37.23 101.91
CA PRO A 122 -59.67 36.10 101.71
C PRO A 122 -59.18 35.91 100.26
N ILE A 123 -58.00 36.44 99.97
CA ILE A 123 -57.32 36.45 98.66
C ILE A 123 -57.26 35.06 97.99
N LYS A 124 -57.21 34.00 98.82
CA LYS A 124 -57.15 32.59 98.40
C LYS A 124 -58.27 32.17 97.44
N THR A 125 -59.47 32.76 97.54
CA THR A 125 -60.60 32.45 96.66
C THR A 125 -60.42 33.00 95.24
N ALA A 126 -59.76 34.16 95.10
CA ALA A 126 -59.43 34.75 93.80
C ALA A 126 -58.20 34.10 93.14
N ILE A 127 -57.31 33.49 93.94
CA ILE A 127 -56.10 32.81 93.45
C ILE A 127 -56.41 31.47 92.76
N ALA A 128 -57.34 30.68 93.30
CA ALA A 128 -57.54 29.29 92.87
C ALA A 128 -57.87 29.09 91.36
N PRO A 129 -58.67 29.94 90.68
CA PRO A 129 -58.88 29.82 89.23
C PRO A 129 -57.60 30.06 88.43
N LEU A 130 -56.77 31.04 88.84
CA LEU A 130 -55.49 31.36 88.19
C LEU A 130 -54.46 30.24 88.41
N GLU A 131 -54.45 29.59 89.58
CA GLU A 131 -53.63 28.39 89.81
C GLU A 131 -54.03 27.21 88.90
N ALA A 132 -55.32 27.03 88.64
CA ALA A 132 -55.82 26.02 87.72
C ALA A 132 -55.44 26.35 86.26
N GLU A 133 -55.55 27.61 85.85
CA GLU A 133 -55.16 28.06 84.50
C GLU A 133 -53.63 27.95 84.28
N ILE A 134 -52.82 28.35 85.26
CA ILE A 134 -51.36 28.12 85.26
C ILE A 134 -51.03 26.62 85.16
N LYS A 135 -51.81 25.74 85.78
CA LYS A 135 -51.65 24.28 85.66
C LYS A 135 -52.02 23.77 84.25
N MET A 136 -53.01 24.36 83.60
CA MET A 136 -53.37 24.03 82.20
C MET A 136 -52.24 24.44 81.24
N TYR A 137 -51.77 25.70 81.29
CA TYR A 137 -50.66 26.14 80.43
C TYR A 137 -49.36 25.34 80.67
N ARG A 138 -49.10 24.88 81.91
CA ARG A 138 -47.97 23.96 82.18
C ARG A 138 -48.12 22.61 81.49
N ASN A 139 -49.33 22.05 81.42
CA ASN A 139 -49.58 20.81 80.70
C ASN A 139 -49.46 21.00 79.18
N GLU A 140 -49.95 22.12 78.65
CA GLU A 140 -49.83 22.50 77.24
C GLU A 140 -48.36 22.68 76.82
N ILE A 141 -47.56 23.39 77.63
CA ILE A 141 -46.11 23.54 77.44
C ILE A 141 -45.41 22.18 77.41
N ASN A 142 -45.84 21.22 78.25
CA ASN A 142 -45.28 19.87 78.22
C ASN A 142 -45.66 19.12 76.92
N SER A 143 -46.90 19.22 76.45
CA SER A 143 -47.33 18.64 75.15
C SER A 143 -46.50 19.21 73.99
N LEU A 144 -46.39 20.53 73.91
CA LEU A 144 -45.61 21.23 72.89
C LEU A 144 -44.11 20.87 72.95
N GLN A 145 -43.56 20.60 74.15
CA GLN A 145 -42.20 20.07 74.27
C GLN A 145 -42.05 18.63 73.77
N GLU A 146 -43.06 17.78 73.93
CA GLU A 146 -43.04 16.41 73.40
C GLU A 146 -43.23 16.39 71.88
N GLU A 147 -44.12 17.23 71.35
CA GLU A 147 -44.31 17.46 69.92
C GLU A 147 -43.04 18.02 69.27
N ASN A 148 -42.37 19.00 69.88
CA ASN A 148 -41.10 19.52 69.36
C ASN A 148 -40.00 18.44 69.35
N LYS A 149 -39.91 17.61 70.41
CA LYS A 149 -39.01 16.43 70.42
C LYS A 149 -39.42 15.39 69.38
N ALA A 150 -40.68 15.29 68.99
CA ALA A 150 -41.13 14.40 67.90
C ALA A 150 -40.75 14.97 66.53
N LEU A 151 -40.93 16.27 66.31
CA LEU A 151 -40.50 16.99 65.13
C LEU A 151 -38.97 16.91 64.93
N GLU A 152 -38.17 17.08 65.98
CA GLU A 152 -36.71 16.88 65.93
C GLU A 152 -36.33 15.47 65.42
N ARG A 153 -36.99 14.42 65.94
CA ARG A 153 -36.73 13.03 65.50
C ARG A 153 -37.14 12.82 64.05
N LEU A 154 -38.27 13.40 63.62
CA LEU A 154 -38.74 13.34 62.24
C LEU A 154 -37.79 14.08 61.28
N THR A 155 -37.28 15.25 61.68
CA THR A 155 -36.27 16.00 60.91
C THR A 155 -34.99 15.20 60.78
N LYS A 156 -34.43 14.68 61.88
CA LYS A 156 -33.23 13.82 61.87
C LYS A 156 -33.40 12.57 61.00
N SER A 157 -34.59 11.94 61.05
CA SER A 157 -34.92 10.81 60.17
C SER A 157 -35.01 11.18 58.69
N LYS A 158 -35.54 12.36 58.36
CA LYS A 158 -35.56 12.89 56.98
C LYS A 158 -34.17 13.25 56.49
N GLU A 159 -33.33 13.87 57.33
CA GLU A 159 -31.94 14.17 57.04
C GLU A 159 -31.14 12.90 56.71
N THR A 160 -31.29 11.83 57.51
CA THR A 160 -30.64 10.53 57.20
C THR A 160 -31.13 9.93 55.89
N GLY A 161 -32.43 9.99 55.59
CA GLY A 161 -32.98 9.50 54.32
C GLY A 161 -32.55 10.32 53.11
N LEU A 162 -32.36 11.63 53.26
CA LEU A 162 -31.81 12.50 52.22
C LEU A 162 -30.33 12.20 51.95
N LEU A 163 -29.53 11.96 52.99
CA LEU A 163 -28.12 11.58 52.85
C LEU A 163 -27.96 10.20 52.18
N GLU A 164 -28.83 9.24 52.50
CA GLU A 164 -28.86 7.94 51.83
C GLU A 164 -29.24 8.07 50.34
N ALA A 165 -30.29 8.84 50.03
CA ALA A 165 -30.69 9.13 48.65
C ALA A 165 -29.59 9.85 47.86
N GLU A 166 -28.89 10.82 48.48
CA GLU A 166 -27.77 11.54 47.87
C GLU A 166 -26.57 10.60 47.59
N SER A 167 -26.28 9.66 48.50
CA SER A 167 -25.27 8.61 48.30
C SER A 167 -25.63 7.68 47.13
N ILE A 168 -26.90 7.25 47.04
CA ILE A 168 -27.42 6.44 45.92
C ILE A 168 -27.29 7.19 44.60
N LEU A 169 -27.63 8.48 44.56
CA LEU A 169 -27.52 9.33 43.37
C LEU A 169 -26.06 9.54 42.92
N ARG A 170 -25.12 9.80 43.84
CA ARG A 170 -23.68 9.87 43.52
C ARG A 170 -23.19 8.56 42.91
N SER A 171 -23.53 7.44 43.53
CA SER A 171 -23.13 6.11 43.05
C SER A 171 -23.79 5.73 41.71
N ALA A 172 -24.99 6.24 41.42
CA ALA A 172 -25.64 6.09 40.12
C ALA A 172 -24.97 6.94 39.03
N LEU A 173 -24.57 8.17 39.35
CA LEU A 173 -23.83 9.05 38.44
C LEU A 173 -22.45 8.47 38.10
N GLU A 174 -21.71 7.98 39.10
CA GLU A 174 -20.44 7.28 38.92
C GLU A 174 -20.56 6.08 37.97
N ARG A 175 -21.56 5.20 38.19
CA ARG A 175 -21.88 4.12 37.26
C ARG A 175 -22.21 4.61 35.84
N SER A 176 -22.91 5.74 35.72
CA SER A 176 -23.25 6.31 34.41
C SER A 176 -22.02 6.82 33.66
N LEU A 177 -21.03 7.39 34.36
CA LEU A 177 -19.77 7.84 33.76
C LEU A 177 -18.94 6.64 33.26
N VAL A 178 -18.81 5.58 34.08
CA VAL A 178 -18.10 4.36 33.68
C VAL A 178 -18.77 3.67 32.49
N VAL A 179 -20.10 3.67 32.41
CA VAL A 179 -20.84 3.13 31.24
C VAL A 179 -20.54 3.93 29.98
N GLU A 180 -20.44 5.26 30.05
CA GLU A 180 -20.13 6.09 28.88
C GLU A 180 -18.64 5.99 28.47
N GLU A 181 -17.72 5.83 29.43
CA GLU A 181 -16.32 5.52 29.13
C GLU A 181 -16.20 4.18 28.38
N VAL A 182 -16.81 3.12 28.91
CA VAL A 182 -16.85 1.79 28.27
C VAL A 182 -17.55 1.86 26.90
N ARG A 183 -18.57 2.70 26.73
CA ARG A 183 -19.22 2.94 25.43
C ARG A 183 -18.24 3.54 24.41
N ASN A 184 -17.46 4.53 24.81
CA ASN A 184 -16.46 5.17 23.96
C ASN A 184 -15.33 4.20 23.60
N GLN A 185 -14.81 3.44 24.57
CA GLN A 185 -13.84 2.37 24.32
C GLN A 185 -14.38 1.32 23.32
N ASN A 186 -15.66 0.94 23.43
CA ASN A 186 -16.31 0.03 22.46
C ASN A 186 -16.46 0.64 21.06
N PHE A 187 -16.67 1.96 20.95
CA PHE A 187 -16.71 2.66 19.66
C PHE A 187 -15.33 2.65 18.99
N ASP A 188 -14.26 2.95 19.73
CA ASP A 188 -12.90 2.91 19.21
C ASP A 188 -12.45 1.49 18.84
N LEU A 189 -12.77 0.48 19.66
CA LEU A 189 -12.53 -0.93 19.31
C LEU A 189 -13.28 -1.34 18.03
N LYS A 190 -14.54 -0.92 17.86
CA LYS A 190 -15.31 -1.17 16.63
C LYS A 190 -14.64 -0.52 15.42
N ARG A 191 -14.12 0.70 15.56
CA ARG A 191 -13.37 1.42 14.51
C ARG A 191 -12.04 0.73 14.18
N GLN A 192 -11.31 0.23 15.18
CA GLN A 192 -10.10 -0.57 14.95
C GLN A 192 -10.40 -1.88 14.21
N ILE A 193 -11.52 -2.54 14.52
CA ILE A 193 -12.00 -3.74 13.81
C ILE A 193 -12.32 -3.41 12.34
N GLU A 194 -12.99 -2.29 12.07
CA GLU A 194 -13.30 -1.84 10.70
C GLU A 194 -12.03 -1.53 9.88
N ILE A 195 -11.04 -0.85 10.48
CA ILE A 195 -9.73 -0.61 9.88
C ILE A 195 -9.04 -1.95 9.56
N SER A 196 -8.98 -2.85 10.53
CA SER A 196 -8.37 -4.19 10.38
C SER A 196 -9.03 -5.02 9.26
N GLN A 197 -10.33 -4.83 9.03
CA GLN A 197 -11.07 -5.50 7.96
C GLN A 197 -10.73 -4.95 6.57
N GLU A 198 -10.62 -3.63 6.38
CA GLU A 198 -10.17 -3.08 5.08
C GLU A 198 -8.67 -3.33 4.85
N GLU A 199 -7.83 -3.30 5.88
CA GLU A 199 -6.41 -3.71 5.78
C GLU A 199 -6.28 -5.15 5.29
N LYS A 200 -7.03 -6.09 5.88
CA LYS A 200 -7.09 -7.49 5.40
C LYS A 200 -7.54 -7.55 3.94
N LYS A 201 -8.57 -6.81 3.55
CA LYS A 201 -9.11 -6.75 2.18
C LYS A 201 -8.13 -6.10 1.19
N ILE A 202 -7.28 -5.18 1.63
CA ILE A 202 -6.14 -4.64 0.84
C ILE A 202 -5.04 -5.70 0.70
N LEU A 203 -4.72 -6.43 1.77
CA LEU A 203 -3.74 -7.52 1.75
C LEU A 203 -4.18 -8.68 0.85
N GLU A 204 -5.46 -9.04 0.85
CA GLU A 204 -6.06 -10.04 -0.06
C GLU A 204 -5.96 -9.61 -1.53
N LYS A 205 -6.28 -8.36 -1.87
CA LYS A 205 -6.06 -7.80 -3.22
C LYS A 205 -4.59 -7.93 -3.65
N LYS A 206 -3.66 -7.55 -2.77
CA LYS A 206 -2.20 -7.64 -2.99
C LYS A 206 -1.70 -9.09 -3.13
N HIS A 207 -2.24 -10.02 -2.34
CA HIS A 207 -1.91 -11.44 -2.44
C HIS A 207 -2.43 -12.04 -3.76
N ARG A 208 -3.66 -11.74 -4.15
CA ARG A 208 -4.24 -12.16 -5.44
C ARG A 208 -3.47 -11.57 -6.63
N GLN A 209 -2.98 -10.34 -6.54
CA GLN A 209 -2.08 -9.77 -7.56
C GLN A 209 -0.75 -10.55 -7.66
N LYS A 210 -0.14 -10.92 -6.52
CA LYS A 210 1.08 -11.75 -6.51
C LYS A 210 0.85 -13.16 -7.06
N ILE A 211 -0.32 -13.75 -6.83
CA ILE A 211 -0.68 -15.05 -7.43
C ILE A 211 -0.72 -14.92 -8.97
N LEU A 212 -1.38 -13.88 -9.51
CA LEU A 212 -1.42 -13.62 -10.95
C LEU A 212 -0.04 -13.30 -11.57
N GLU A 213 0.92 -12.83 -10.76
CA GLU A 213 2.31 -12.63 -11.17
C GLU A 213 3.09 -13.96 -11.20
N VAL A 214 2.94 -14.78 -10.17
CA VAL A 214 3.51 -16.14 -10.12
C VAL A 214 2.95 -17.05 -11.20
N GLU A 215 1.64 -16.98 -11.49
CA GLU A 215 1.00 -17.72 -12.60
C GLU A 215 1.61 -17.37 -13.95
N LYS A 216 1.88 -16.08 -14.22
CA LYS A 216 2.57 -15.64 -15.45
C LYS A 216 4.01 -16.12 -15.52
N LEU A 217 4.75 -16.05 -14.40
CA LEU A 217 6.12 -16.56 -14.34
C LEU A 217 6.14 -18.08 -14.62
N SER A 218 5.21 -18.85 -14.04
CA SER A 218 5.03 -20.28 -14.31
C SER A 218 4.71 -20.57 -15.78
N GLN A 219 3.87 -19.75 -16.43
CA GLN A 219 3.61 -19.85 -17.87
C GLN A 219 4.89 -19.61 -18.69
N THR A 220 5.66 -18.55 -18.40
CA THR A 220 6.93 -18.31 -19.10
C THR A 220 8.00 -19.37 -18.84
N ILE A 221 7.96 -20.05 -17.68
CA ILE A 221 8.82 -21.20 -17.41
C ILE A 221 8.42 -22.38 -18.30
N GLN A 222 7.12 -22.70 -18.41
CA GLN A 222 6.65 -23.77 -19.30
C GLN A 222 6.98 -23.49 -20.78
N GLU A 223 6.80 -22.25 -21.24
CA GLU A 223 7.20 -21.82 -22.59
C GLU A 223 8.70 -22.04 -22.85
N LEU A 224 9.55 -21.73 -21.86
CA LEU A 224 11.00 -21.96 -21.94
C LEU A 224 11.36 -23.45 -21.89
N GLU A 225 10.64 -24.27 -21.10
CA GLU A 225 10.81 -25.72 -21.05
C GLU A 225 10.46 -26.37 -22.39
N GLU A 226 9.35 -25.97 -23.03
CA GLU A 226 8.96 -26.42 -24.37
C GLU A 226 10.02 -26.04 -25.43
N VAL A 227 10.56 -24.81 -25.37
CA VAL A 227 11.67 -24.37 -26.25
C VAL A 227 12.96 -25.17 -25.99
N ILE A 228 13.28 -25.49 -24.74
CA ILE A 228 14.43 -26.32 -24.38
C ILE A 228 14.26 -27.76 -24.90
N LEU A 229 13.06 -28.34 -24.81
CA LEU A 229 12.76 -29.67 -25.35
C LEU A 229 12.86 -29.70 -26.89
N ALA A 230 12.33 -28.69 -27.59
CA ALA A 230 12.46 -28.55 -29.04
C ALA A 230 13.92 -28.34 -29.48
N SER A 231 14.70 -27.57 -28.72
CA SER A 231 16.14 -27.37 -28.91
C SER A 231 16.90 -28.70 -28.70
N GLY A 232 16.56 -29.46 -27.67
CA GLY A 232 17.12 -30.79 -27.39
C GLY A 232 16.84 -31.80 -28.51
N ALA A 233 15.62 -31.84 -29.06
CA ALA A 233 15.28 -32.65 -30.21
C ALA A 233 16.09 -32.26 -31.46
N THR A 234 16.25 -30.95 -31.71
CA THR A 234 17.07 -30.43 -32.81
C THR A 234 18.55 -30.79 -32.64
N ALA A 235 19.09 -30.68 -31.42
CA ALA A 235 20.46 -31.07 -31.10
C ALA A 235 20.71 -32.58 -31.26
N ASN A 236 19.71 -33.42 -30.98
CA ASN A 236 19.78 -34.86 -31.25
C ASN A 236 19.82 -35.15 -32.75
N ALA A 237 18.95 -34.53 -33.56
CA ALA A 237 19.00 -34.67 -35.01
C ALA A 237 20.36 -34.23 -35.60
N VAL A 238 20.97 -33.15 -35.08
CA VAL A 238 22.33 -32.73 -35.47
C VAL A 238 23.39 -33.79 -35.12
N ARG A 239 23.31 -34.42 -33.93
CA ARG A 239 24.20 -35.52 -33.54
C ARG A 239 24.03 -36.73 -34.46
N ASP A 240 22.80 -37.06 -34.84
CA ASP A 240 22.51 -38.17 -35.75
C ASP A 240 23.05 -37.93 -37.16
N TYR A 241 22.87 -36.73 -37.73
CA TYR A 241 23.51 -36.38 -39.00
C TYR A 241 25.04 -36.36 -38.89
N GLN A 242 25.62 -35.88 -37.78
CA GLN A 242 27.06 -35.91 -37.56
C GLN A 242 27.62 -37.34 -37.49
N ARG A 243 26.86 -38.28 -36.90
CA ARG A 243 27.16 -39.72 -36.92
C ARG A 243 27.12 -40.28 -38.35
N GLN A 244 26.03 -40.05 -39.09
CA GLN A 244 25.89 -40.50 -40.49
C GLN A 244 27.00 -39.94 -41.39
N ILE A 245 27.38 -38.67 -41.22
CA ILE A 245 28.51 -38.07 -41.94
C ILE A 245 29.84 -38.77 -41.60
N SER A 246 30.04 -39.15 -40.33
CA SER A 246 31.24 -39.87 -39.90
C SER A 246 31.32 -41.30 -40.46
N GLU A 247 30.18 -41.99 -40.51
CA GLU A 247 30.01 -43.31 -41.13
C GLU A 247 30.29 -43.24 -42.63
N LEU A 248 29.61 -42.35 -43.37
CA LEU A 248 29.85 -42.09 -44.79
C LEU A 248 31.29 -41.64 -45.08
N GLN A 249 31.95 -40.95 -44.15
CA GLN A 249 33.36 -40.58 -44.28
C GLN A 249 34.30 -41.78 -44.10
N GLU A 250 33.94 -42.80 -43.31
CA GLU A 250 34.69 -44.07 -43.26
C GLU A 250 34.43 -44.92 -44.51
N GLU A 251 33.19 -45.03 -44.97
CA GLU A 251 32.85 -45.71 -46.22
C GLU A 251 33.55 -45.07 -47.44
N LYS A 252 33.56 -43.74 -47.51
CA LYS A 252 34.36 -43.01 -48.50
C LYS A 252 35.83 -43.41 -48.41
N ARG A 253 36.42 -43.45 -47.20
CA ARG A 253 37.83 -43.83 -47.02
C ARG A 253 38.08 -45.30 -47.33
N SER A 254 37.14 -46.23 -47.15
CA SER A 254 37.29 -47.62 -47.63
C SER A 254 37.19 -47.72 -49.14
N LEU A 255 36.21 -47.06 -49.77
CA LEU A 255 36.06 -47.01 -51.22
C LEU A 255 37.24 -46.32 -51.90
N GLU A 256 37.87 -45.31 -51.29
CA GLU A 256 39.11 -44.69 -51.79
C GLU A 256 40.29 -45.68 -51.73
N ARG A 257 40.43 -46.48 -50.67
CA ARG A 257 41.44 -47.56 -50.59
C ARG A 257 41.19 -48.64 -51.66
N GLU A 258 39.93 -49.00 -51.90
CA GLU A 258 39.57 -50.01 -52.90
C GLU A 258 39.73 -49.51 -54.33
N LEU A 259 39.34 -48.28 -54.62
CA LEU A 259 39.62 -47.62 -55.90
C LEU A 259 41.14 -47.51 -56.16
N ALA A 260 41.96 -47.30 -55.12
CA ALA A 260 43.41 -47.35 -55.25
C ALA A 260 43.91 -48.77 -55.60
N ARG A 261 43.42 -49.82 -54.92
CA ARG A 261 43.71 -51.24 -55.25
C ARG A 261 43.32 -51.58 -56.69
N VAL A 262 42.12 -51.18 -57.11
CA VAL A 262 41.59 -51.42 -58.47
C VAL A 262 42.37 -50.63 -59.53
N LYS A 263 42.80 -49.40 -59.25
CA LYS A 263 43.72 -48.67 -60.15
C LYS A 263 45.07 -49.37 -60.30
N VAL A 264 45.62 -49.93 -59.21
CA VAL A 264 46.88 -50.70 -59.28
C VAL A 264 46.71 -52.01 -60.05
N SER A 265 45.61 -52.76 -59.86
CA SER A 265 45.36 -53.97 -60.63
C SER A 265 45.04 -53.69 -62.10
N ALA A 266 44.26 -52.64 -62.40
CA ALA A 266 43.99 -52.19 -63.76
C ALA A 266 45.28 -51.74 -64.48
N ASN A 267 46.15 -50.98 -63.82
CA ASN A 267 47.47 -50.61 -64.36
C ASN A 267 48.36 -51.86 -64.58
N ARG A 268 48.31 -52.86 -63.69
CA ARG A 268 49.02 -54.13 -63.88
C ARG A 268 48.50 -54.90 -65.10
N ILE A 269 47.18 -54.98 -65.27
CA ILE A 269 46.56 -55.61 -66.45
C ILE A 269 46.91 -54.84 -67.73
N ALA A 270 46.82 -53.51 -67.71
CA ALA A 270 47.20 -52.66 -68.83
C ALA A 270 48.68 -52.84 -69.21
N ASN A 271 49.58 -53.00 -68.24
CA ASN A 271 50.98 -53.30 -68.49
C ASN A 271 51.20 -54.73 -69.03
N VAL A 272 50.43 -55.72 -68.59
CA VAL A 272 50.49 -57.09 -69.16
C VAL A 272 50.04 -57.07 -70.62
N VAL A 273 48.87 -56.51 -70.90
CA VAL A 273 48.34 -56.34 -72.27
C VAL A 273 49.33 -55.53 -73.13
N ALA A 274 49.87 -54.42 -72.63
CA ALA A 274 50.86 -53.64 -73.38
C ALA A 274 52.17 -54.38 -73.68
N ASN A 275 52.49 -55.47 -72.94
CA ASN A 275 53.57 -56.39 -73.30
C ASN A 275 53.11 -57.47 -74.31
N GLU A 276 51.86 -57.93 -74.25
CA GLU A 276 51.27 -58.86 -75.25
C GLU A 276 51.17 -58.22 -76.65
N TRP A 277 51.03 -56.89 -76.73
CA TRP A 277 51.02 -56.12 -77.99
C TRP A 277 52.43 -55.77 -78.52
N LYS A 278 53.48 -56.39 -77.98
CA LYS A 278 54.84 -56.28 -78.52
C LYS A 278 55.14 -57.38 -79.52
N ASP A 279 55.83 -56.99 -80.59
CA ASP A 279 56.44 -57.87 -81.58
C ASP A 279 57.68 -58.61 -81.01
N GLU A 280 58.20 -59.62 -81.72
CA GLU A 280 59.36 -60.45 -81.33
C GLU A 280 60.61 -59.64 -80.94
N ASN A 281 60.71 -58.39 -81.40
CA ASN A 281 61.77 -57.44 -81.06
C ASN A 281 61.47 -56.53 -79.84
N ASP A 282 60.56 -56.95 -78.95
CA ASP A 282 60.11 -56.27 -77.72
C ASP A 282 59.52 -54.85 -77.95
N LYS A 283 59.02 -54.59 -79.17
CA LYS A 283 58.50 -53.30 -79.63
C LYS A 283 56.99 -53.37 -79.87
N VAL A 284 56.23 -52.46 -79.27
CA VAL A 284 54.79 -52.31 -79.56
C VAL A 284 54.59 -51.88 -81.01
N MET A 285 53.70 -52.55 -81.75
CA MET A 285 53.39 -52.22 -83.14
C MET A 285 52.97 -50.73 -83.26
N PRO A 286 53.70 -49.90 -84.02
CA PRO A 286 53.36 -48.49 -84.22
C PRO A 286 51.93 -48.30 -84.74
N VAL A 287 51.16 -47.40 -84.10
CA VAL A 287 49.75 -47.11 -84.44
C VAL A 287 49.55 -46.78 -85.93
N ARG A 288 50.54 -46.18 -86.59
CA ARG A 288 50.51 -45.92 -88.05
C ARG A 288 50.54 -47.21 -88.89
N GLN A 289 51.35 -48.20 -88.49
CA GLN A 289 51.41 -49.50 -89.16
C GLN A 289 50.13 -50.29 -88.92
N TRP A 290 49.64 -50.36 -87.67
CA TRP A 290 48.36 -51.01 -87.36
C TRP A 290 47.18 -50.42 -88.13
N LEU A 291 47.11 -49.09 -88.26
CA LEU A 291 46.07 -48.44 -89.07
C LEU A 291 46.21 -48.73 -90.57
N GLU A 292 47.43 -48.87 -91.09
CA GLU A 292 47.67 -49.21 -92.49
C GLU A 292 47.38 -50.68 -92.78
N GLU A 293 47.80 -51.61 -91.93
CA GLU A 293 47.41 -53.03 -92.01
C GLU A 293 45.89 -53.20 -91.91
N ARG A 294 45.23 -52.47 -91.00
CA ARG A 294 43.77 -52.43 -90.92
C ARG A 294 43.14 -51.87 -92.20
N ARG A 295 43.74 -50.87 -92.85
CA ARG A 295 43.29 -50.31 -94.14
C ARG A 295 43.45 -51.34 -95.26
N ILE A 296 44.58 -52.04 -95.32
CA ILE A 296 44.86 -53.11 -96.29
C ILE A 296 43.87 -54.27 -96.10
N MET A 297 43.66 -54.74 -94.87
CA MET A 297 42.70 -55.80 -94.55
C MET A 297 41.26 -55.41 -94.90
N GLN A 298 40.85 -54.16 -94.64
CA GLN A 298 39.54 -53.67 -95.05
C GLN A 298 39.38 -53.58 -96.59
N ALA A 299 40.43 -53.14 -97.30
CA ALA A 299 40.44 -53.12 -98.75
C ALA A 299 40.38 -54.53 -99.36
N GLU A 300 41.12 -55.49 -98.80
CA GLU A 300 41.09 -56.89 -99.26
C GLU A 300 39.75 -57.57 -98.94
N ILE A 301 39.16 -57.33 -97.77
CA ILE A 301 37.79 -57.78 -97.46
C ILE A 301 36.78 -57.21 -98.47
N GLN A 302 36.91 -55.94 -98.87
CA GLN A 302 36.04 -55.38 -99.90
C GLN A 302 36.30 -56.01 -101.28
N ARG A 303 37.56 -56.20 -101.67
CA ARG A 303 37.94 -56.90 -102.91
C ARG A 303 37.37 -58.33 -102.97
N LEU A 304 37.35 -59.03 -101.84
CA LEU A 304 36.76 -60.36 -101.70
C LEU A 304 35.22 -60.33 -101.80
N LYS A 305 34.55 -59.33 -101.23
CA LYS A 305 33.11 -59.11 -101.43
C LYS A 305 32.79 -58.82 -102.90
N ASP A 306 33.55 -57.95 -103.55
CA ASP A 306 33.32 -57.59 -104.95
C ASP A 306 33.49 -58.82 -105.86
N LYS A 307 34.54 -59.62 -105.63
CA LYS A 307 34.73 -60.96 -106.23
C LYS A 307 33.55 -61.90 -105.97
N LEU A 308 33.03 -61.98 -104.75
CA LEU A 308 31.86 -62.79 -104.44
C LEU A 308 30.64 -62.34 -105.26
N THR A 309 30.36 -61.04 -105.35
CA THR A 309 29.22 -60.57 -106.18
C THR A 309 29.42 -60.83 -107.68
N THR A 310 30.65 -60.82 -108.20
CA THR A 310 30.89 -61.18 -109.62
C THR A 310 30.68 -62.67 -109.82
N SER A 311 31.20 -63.52 -108.93
CA SER A 311 30.94 -64.98 -108.95
C SER A 311 29.44 -65.31 -108.84
N GLU A 312 28.67 -64.60 -108.01
CA GLU A 312 27.22 -64.76 -107.93
C GLU A 312 26.50 -64.38 -109.22
N ARG A 313 26.90 -63.27 -109.87
CA ARG A 313 26.31 -62.86 -111.16
C ARG A 313 26.61 -63.89 -112.24
N THR A 314 27.85 -64.40 -112.29
CA THR A 314 28.25 -65.46 -113.21
C THR A 314 27.45 -66.74 -112.98
N ALA A 315 27.37 -67.23 -111.73
CA ALA A 315 26.58 -68.42 -111.39
C ALA A 315 25.08 -68.27 -111.71
N LYS A 316 24.51 -67.07 -111.52
CA LYS A 316 23.12 -66.76 -111.91
C LYS A 316 22.95 -66.77 -113.45
N ALA A 317 23.92 -66.27 -114.21
CA ALA A 317 23.91 -66.33 -115.68
C ALA A 317 24.10 -67.77 -116.20
N GLU A 318 24.98 -68.55 -115.58
CA GLU A 318 25.17 -69.98 -115.85
C GLU A 318 23.90 -70.79 -115.56
N SER A 319 23.20 -70.52 -114.46
CA SER A 319 21.89 -71.14 -114.18
C SER A 319 20.86 -70.79 -115.25
N GLN A 320 20.73 -69.52 -115.62
CA GLN A 320 19.82 -69.11 -116.71
C GLN A 320 20.18 -69.74 -118.06
N LEU A 321 21.46 -69.95 -118.34
CA LEU A 321 21.92 -70.66 -119.53
C LEU A 321 21.57 -72.16 -119.45
N LYS A 322 21.81 -72.79 -118.29
CA LYS A 322 21.45 -74.18 -118.00
C LYS A 322 19.96 -74.43 -118.13
N ASP A 323 19.10 -73.52 -117.66
CA ASP A 323 17.65 -73.62 -117.79
C ASP A 323 17.19 -73.42 -119.25
N LYS A 324 17.80 -72.49 -120.00
CA LYS A 324 17.56 -72.35 -121.46
C LYS A 324 17.98 -73.60 -122.24
N LEU A 325 19.11 -74.22 -121.88
CA LEU A 325 19.57 -75.46 -122.49
C LEU A 325 18.66 -76.63 -122.13
N LYS A 326 18.23 -76.73 -120.86
CA LYS A 326 17.28 -77.75 -120.38
C LYS A 326 15.91 -77.65 -121.06
N LEU A 327 15.41 -76.43 -121.30
CA LEU A 327 14.21 -76.18 -122.09
C LEU A 327 14.37 -76.68 -123.53
N ARG A 328 15.45 -76.29 -124.22
CA ARG A 328 15.75 -76.76 -125.60
C ARG A 328 15.85 -78.28 -125.68
N LEU A 329 16.52 -78.91 -124.72
CA LEU A 329 16.70 -80.35 -124.67
C LEU A 329 15.34 -81.05 -124.49
N LYS A 330 14.48 -80.54 -123.60
CA LYS A 330 13.12 -81.06 -123.42
C LYS A 330 12.24 -80.91 -124.66
N THR A 331 12.32 -79.79 -125.38
CA THR A 331 11.61 -79.61 -126.67
C THR A 331 12.12 -80.58 -127.74
N LEU A 332 13.41 -80.95 -127.73
CA LEU A 332 13.94 -81.98 -128.62
C LEU A 332 13.48 -83.40 -128.21
N GLU A 333 13.39 -83.71 -126.91
CA GLU A 333 12.82 -84.97 -126.41
C GLU A 333 11.33 -85.12 -126.77
N GLU A 334 10.56 -84.04 -126.64
CA GLU A 334 9.16 -83.96 -127.04
C GLU A 334 9.02 -84.15 -128.56
N GLY A 335 9.83 -83.46 -129.36
CA GLY A 335 9.89 -83.64 -130.81
C GLY A 335 10.25 -85.07 -131.24
N LEU A 336 11.25 -85.69 -130.61
CA LEU A 336 11.70 -87.04 -130.94
C LEU A 336 10.62 -88.11 -130.64
N LYS A 337 9.83 -87.94 -129.57
CA LYS A 337 8.71 -88.82 -129.24
C LYS A 337 7.63 -88.88 -130.33
N HIS A 338 7.46 -87.82 -131.13
CA HIS A 338 6.44 -87.78 -132.19
C HIS A 338 6.81 -88.55 -133.47
N PHE A 339 8.04 -89.06 -133.61
CA PHE A 339 8.50 -89.77 -134.81
C PHE A 339 8.75 -91.28 -134.63
N SER A 340 8.34 -91.88 -133.51
CA SER A 340 8.61 -93.28 -133.16
C SER A 340 7.40 -94.24 -133.27
N SER A 341 6.57 -94.08 -134.31
CA SER A 341 5.65 -95.12 -134.79
C SER A 341 5.47 -95.04 -136.32
N TYR A 342 5.60 -96.20 -136.97
CA TYR A 342 5.57 -96.43 -138.43
C TYR A 342 4.13 -96.43 -139.02
N PRO A 343 3.94 -96.51 -140.37
CA PRO A 343 4.90 -96.36 -141.49
C PRO A 343 4.48 -95.42 -142.65
N ASN A 344 5.46 -94.99 -143.46
CA ASN A 344 5.47 -94.75 -144.94
C ASN A 344 4.31 -93.95 -145.61
N SER A 345 4.52 -93.05 -146.57
CA SER A 345 5.45 -93.14 -147.72
C SER A 345 5.60 -91.81 -148.51
N MET A 346 6.52 -91.79 -149.48
CA MET A 346 6.51 -90.98 -150.73
C MET A 346 6.84 -89.47 -150.70
N ASN A 347 8.16 -89.18 -150.79
CA ASN A 347 8.82 -88.50 -151.92
C ASN A 347 8.26 -87.22 -152.61
N VAL A 348 9.17 -86.22 -152.69
CA VAL A 348 9.61 -85.46 -153.90
C VAL A 348 8.91 -84.12 -154.31
N SER A 349 9.69 -83.04 -154.11
CA SER A 349 9.84 -81.80 -154.92
C SER A 349 8.74 -80.75 -155.08
N GLY A 350 9.09 -79.45 -154.85
CA GLY A 350 8.27 -78.31 -155.29
C GLY A 350 8.68 -76.88 -154.84
N ALA A 351 9.72 -76.30 -155.45
CA ALA A 351 9.96 -74.84 -155.60
C ALA A 351 10.28 -73.91 -154.38
N SER A 352 10.93 -72.79 -154.72
CA SER A 352 11.34 -71.60 -153.93
C SER A 352 10.84 -70.33 -154.70
N PRO A 353 11.09 -69.03 -154.37
CA PRO A 353 11.83 -68.37 -153.25
C PRO A 353 10.91 -67.36 -152.45
N LYS A 354 11.15 -66.06 -152.10
CA LYS A 354 12.16 -65.02 -152.45
C LYS A 354 12.10 -63.74 -151.55
N ALA A 355 13.24 -63.38 -150.92
CA ALA A 355 13.61 -62.04 -150.38
C ALA A 355 12.69 -61.43 -149.26
N GLU A 356 12.90 -60.28 -148.59
CA GLU A 356 13.79 -59.07 -148.69
C GLU A 356 14.29 -58.63 -147.26
N LYS A 357 15.55 -58.23 -146.99
CA LYS A 357 16.31 -56.93 -147.12
C LYS A 357 16.09 -55.82 -146.05
N SER A 358 17.11 -54.96 -145.88
CA SER A 358 17.28 -53.74 -145.04
C SER A 358 17.78 -53.94 -143.59
N ASN A 359 18.65 -53.14 -142.93
CA ASN A 359 19.29 -51.79 -143.06
C ASN A 359 18.67 -50.71 -142.12
N ILE A 360 19.40 -49.84 -141.38
CA ILE A 360 20.86 -49.69 -141.05
C ILE A 360 21.04 -48.70 -139.85
N LEU A 361 22.28 -48.31 -139.48
CA LEU A 361 22.69 -47.26 -138.49
C LEU A 361 22.48 -47.60 -136.98
N GLY A 362 23.13 -46.96 -136.00
CA GLY A 362 24.38 -46.17 -136.02
C GLY A 362 24.38 -44.82 -135.25
N PHE A 363 25.22 -44.74 -134.20
CA PHE A 363 25.84 -43.54 -133.57
C PHE A 363 25.06 -42.60 -132.59
N VAL A 364 25.41 -42.71 -131.30
CA VAL A 364 25.70 -41.69 -130.24
C VAL A 364 25.14 -40.24 -130.36
N THR A 365 24.50 -39.70 -129.30
CA THR A 365 24.97 -38.49 -128.52
C THR A 365 24.01 -37.96 -127.43
N THR A 366 24.66 -37.33 -126.44
CA THR A 366 24.24 -36.47 -125.30
C THR A 366 22.90 -35.72 -125.25
N GLY A 367 22.34 -35.64 -124.03
CA GLY A 367 21.55 -34.51 -123.51
C GLY A 367 20.55 -34.92 -122.42
N SER A 368 19.98 -34.07 -121.56
CA SER A 368 20.32 -32.74 -121.02
C SER A 368 19.09 -32.27 -120.20
N GLY A 369 19.20 -32.18 -118.87
CA GLY A 369 18.13 -31.64 -117.99
C GLY A 369 16.86 -32.51 -117.88
N LEU A 370 15.76 -32.04 -117.24
CA LEU A 370 15.58 -30.84 -116.41
C LEU A 370 14.21 -30.89 -115.67
N ARG A 371 14.03 -30.06 -114.63
CA ARG A 371 12.75 -29.62 -113.98
C ARG A 371 12.17 -30.50 -112.84
N LYS A 372 11.53 -29.93 -111.79
CA LYS A 372 11.51 -28.54 -111.23
C LYS A 372 10.84 -28.49 -109.82
N ARG A 373 11.35 -27.59 -108.95
CA ARG A 373 10.58 -26.71 -108.01
C ARG A 373 9.89 -27.44 -106.80
N SER A 374 9.72 -26.87 -105.60
CA SER A 374 9.74 -25.46 -105.15
C SER A 374 10.33 -25.21 -103.74
N THR A 375 10.62 -23.92 -103.51
CA THR A 375 10.88 -23.17 -102.25
C THR A 375 9.75 -23.32 -101.18
N SER A 376 9.86 -23.01 -99.87
CA SER A 376 10.69 -22.00 -99.13
C SER A 376 10.95 -22.36 -97.63
N GLN A 377 11.84 -21.60 -96.96
CA GLN A 377 12.04 -21.52 -95.49
C GLN A 377 11.10 -20.45 -94.83
N PRO A 378 11.15 -20.07 -93.51
CA PRO A 378 12.06 -20.44 -92.38
C PRO A 378 11.45 -20.62 -90.94
N ARG A 379 12.32 -21.00 -89.97
CA ARG A 379 12.31 -20.74 -88.48
C ARG A 379 10.98 -20.89 -87.69
N ALA A 380 10.86 -21.64 -86.58
CA ALA A 380 11.69 -21.65 -85.36
C ALA A 380 11.25 -22.72 -84.32
N SER A 381 12.14 -23.00 -83.35
CA SER A 381 11.93 -23.60 -82.00
C SER A 381 10.59 -24.24 -81.59
N ALA A 382 10.61 -25.55 -81.28
CA ALA A 382 10.49 -26.08 -79.90
C ALA A 382 10.56 -27.62 -79.89
N VAL A 383 11.32 -28.23 -78.97
CA VAL A 383 11.30 -29.69 -78.74
C VAL A 383 10.39 -30.00 -77.55
N ARG A 384 9.27 -30.71 -77.78
CA ARG A 384 8.47 -31.29 -76.71
C ARG A 384 7.69 -32.53 -77.13
N SER A 385 8.19 -33.69 -76.68
CA SER A 385 7.44 -34.94 -76.53
C SER A 385 7.96 -35.59 -75.24
N SER A 386 7.30 -35.42 -74.10
CA SER A 386 6.09 -36.13 -73.65
C SER A 386 6.35 -37.59 -73.29
N LEU A 387 6.02 -38.01 -72.06
CA LEU A 387 4.91 -38.95 -71.81
C LEU A 387 4.67 -39.14 -70.29
N PHE A 388 3.37 -39.15 -69.91
CA PHE A 388 2.78 -39.52 -68.60
C PHE A 388 3.21 -38.68 -67.36
N GLN A 389 2.38 -38.45 -66.33
CA GLN A 389 0.99 -38.87 -66.07
C GLN A 389 0.17 -37.76 -65.35
N GLN A 390 -1.17 -37.84 -65.41
CA GLN A 390 -2.20 -37.03 -64.68
C GLN A 390 -3.29 -38.02 -64.17
N PRO A 391 -4.49 -37.63 -63.66
CA PRO A 391 -5.03 -36.39 -63.01
C PRO A 391 -5.44 -36.67 -61.53
N ASN A 392 -5.95 -35.80 -60.64
CA ASN A 392 -6.77 -34.56 -60.62
C ASN A 392 -8.32 -34.69 -60.72
N VAL A 393 -9.01 -34.62 -59.57
CA VAL A 393 -10.45 -34.27 -59.28
C VAL A 393 -10.47 -33.82 -57.79
N LYS A 394 -10.81 -32.58 -57.36
CA LYS A 394 -12.10 -31.83 -57.29
C LYS A 394 -13.14 -32.44 -56.31
N ASP A 395 -13.91 -31.72 -55.47
CA ASP A 395 -14.03 -30.30 -55.07
C ASP A 395 -14.73 -30.21 -53.67
N ASN A 396 -14.71 -29.04 -53.01
CA ASN A 396 -15.55 -28.59 -51.87
C ASN A 396 -15.28 -29.22 -50.46
N THR A 397 -15.49 -28.56 -49.30
CA THR A 397 -15.99 -27.18 -49.02
C THR A 397 -15.42 -26.59 -47.70
N ASP A 398 -15.46 -25.25 -47.61
CA ASP A 398 -15.75 -24.40 -46.44
C ASP A 398 -14.75 -24.00 -45.32
N ILE A 399 -14.93 -22.71 -44.97
CA ILE A 399 -14.52 -21.92 -43.78
C ILE A 399 -13.04 -21.44 -43.66
N VAL A 400 -12.95 -20.16 -43.28
CA VAL A 400 -11.91 -19.14 -43.56
C VAL A 400 -12.09 -18.02 -42.50
N PRO A 401 -11.08 -17.18 -42.13
CA PRO A 401 -9.62 -17.25 -42.29
C PRO A 401 -8.83 -17.03 -40.97
N GLY A 402 -7.49 -17.07 -41.05
CA GLY A 402 -6.61 -16.40 -40.07
C GLY A 402 -5.62 -15.44 -40.74
N ASN A 403 -5.64 -14.15 -40.33
CA ASN A 403 -4.65 -13.08 -40.58
C ASN A 403 -4.26 -12.68 -42.01
N LEU A 404 -4.03 -11.37 -42.21
CA LEU A 404 -2.86 -10.86 -42.96
C LEU A 404 -2.65 -9.33 -42.73
N LYS A 405 -1.39 -8.95 -42.49
CA LYS A 405 -0.78 -7.61 -42.65
C LYS A 405 -1.08 -6.53 -41.60
N LEU A 406 -0.19 -5.54 -41.35
CA LEU A 406 1.28 -5.42 -41.53
C LEU A 406 1.73 -4.09 -40.89
N GLY A 407 2.89 -4.05 -40.21
CA GLY A 407 3.63 -2.79 -40.00
C GLY A 407 4.07 -2.47 -38.56
N SER A 408 5.25 -1.86 -38.47
CA SER A 408 5.92 -1.24 -37.32
C SER A 408 6.91 -0.20 -37.91
N PRO A 409 7.53 0.76 -37.16
CA PRO A 409 7.61 0.92 -35.70
C PRO A 409 7.48 2.40 -35.22
N THR A 410 8.04 2.70 -34.04
CA THR A 410 8.51 4.02 -33.50
C THR A 410 7.61 4.97 -32.67
N LYS A 411 7.67 4.78 -31.34
CA LYS A 411 8.44 5.62 -30.37
C LYS A 411 8.20 7.15 -30.23
N ARG A 412 7.72 7.50 -29.02
CA ARG A 412 7.95 8.70 -28.14
C ARG A 412 6.91 9.84 -28.05
N TYR A 413 6.80 10.28 -26.79
CA TYR A 413 6.28 11.53 -26.21
C TYR A 413 4.79 11.88 -26.27
N SER A 414 4.32 12.40 -25.12
CA SER A 414 3.05 13.09 -24.90
C SER A 414 3.38 14.47 -24.31
N SER A 415 2.73 15.54 -24.77
CA SER A 415 2.80 16.87 -24.14
C SER A 415 1.72 17.81 -24.68
N ALA A 416 0.92 18.39 -23.77
CA ALA A 416 -0.01 19.52 -24.01
C ALA A 416 -1.15 19.28 -25.04
N GLU A 417 -2.24 20.06 -25.12
CA GLU A 417 -2.67 21.25 -24.35
C GLU A 417 -4.24 21.34 -24.33
N ASN A 418 -4.78 22.50 -23.91
CA ASN A 418 -6.15 23.00 -24.15
C ASN A 418 -7.28 22.67 -23.14
N MET A 419 -7.19 23.37 -22.00
CA MET A 419 -8.28 24.13 -21.36
C MET A 419 -9.67 24.18 -22.04
N LEU A 420 -10.73 23.92 -21.26
CA LEU A 420 -11.93 24.78 -21.27
C LEU A 420 -12.57 24.89 -19.86
N LYS A 421 -13.47 25.87 -19.66
CA LYS A 421 -13.84 26.41 -18.33
C LYS A 421 -15.24 26.02 -17.83
N LYS A 422 -15.46 26.26 -16.51
CA LYS A 422 -16.71 26.17 -15.71
C LYS A 422 -17.07 24.73 -15.26
N GLY A 423 -17.29 24.39 -13.98
CA GLY A 423 -17.16 25.14 -12.72
C GLY A 423 -18.49 25.57 -12.08
N ILE A 424 -18.74 25.19 -10.81
CA ILE A 424 -19.81 25.74 -9.96
C ILE A 424 -19.59 25.43 -8.45
N TRP A 425 -19.99 26.37 -7.60
CA TRP A 425 -20.06 26.34 -6.12
C TRP A 425 -18.77 26.46 -5.29
N ALA A 426 -18.96 26.96 -4.07
CA ALA A 426 -17.96 27.50 -3.14
C ALA A 426 -18.50 27.46 -1.69
N SER A 427 -17.72 27.87 -0.71
CA SER A 427 -18.19 28.21 0.64
C SER A 427 -17.40 29.39 1.22
N ARG A 428 -18.05 30.16 2.11
CA ARG A 428 -17.56 31.45 2.64
C ARG A 428 -17.11 31.32 4.10
N SER A 429 -16.47 32.39 4.58
CA SER A 429 -16.58 32.94 5.96
C SER A 429 -15.56 32.48 7.03
N LYS A 430 -15.16 33.28 8.05
CA LYS A 430 -15.21 34.76 8.25
C LYS A 430 -14.45 35.21 9.55
N VAL A 431 -13.35 35.98 9.41
CA VAL A 431 -13.00 37.27 10.13
C VAL A 431 -12.58 37.33 11.63
N THR A 432 -11.37 37.91 11.83
CA THR A 432 -10.86 38.89 12.86
C THR A 432 -10.57 38.60 14.35
N ASP A 433 -9.28 38.84 14.69
CA ASP A 433 -8.70 39.86 15.62
C ASP A 433 -8.60 39.70 17.17
N ASN A 434 -7.57 40.41 17.67
CA ASN A 434 -7.13 40.72 19.07
C ASN A 434 -6.32 39.60 19.76
N ALA A 435 -5.08 39.83 20.26
CA ALA A 435 -4.57 40.81 21.25
C ALA A 435 -5.02 40.45 22.69
N GLU A 436 -4.15 40.35 23.72
CA GLU A 436 -2.76 40.78 23.92
C GLU A 436 -2.01 39.81 24.89
N LYS A 437 -0.69 40.02 25.11
CA LYS A 437 0.08 39.38 26.21
C LYS A 437 1.21 40.29 26.70
N GLU A 438 1.27 40.53 28.01
CA GLU A 438 2.49 40.91 28.73
C GLU A 438 2.65 40.11 30.03
N ASN A 439 3.89 39.69 30.28
CA ASN A 439 4.51 39.27 31.55
C ASN A 439 5.66 40.29 31.80
N GLU A 440 6.26 40.54 32.97
CA GLU A 440 6.28 39.97 34.34
C GLU A 440 7.00 41.02 35.25
N MET A 441 7.10 41.00 36.59
CA MET A 441 6.73 40.04 37.66
C MET A 441 5.87 40.79 38.73
N GLN A 442 6.04 40.83 40.07
CA GLN A 442 6.95 40.23 41.07
C GLN A 442 6.37 40.30 42.51
N VAL A 443 6.99 39.57 43.45
CA VAL A 443 6.93 39.68 44.93
C VAL A 443 5.59 39.36 45.64
N ASN A 444 5.59 38.21 46.32
CA ASN A 444 5.06 37.87 47.67
C ASN A 444 3.75 38.55 48.17
N THR A 445 2.79 37.82 48.73
CA THR A 445 2.81 37.41 50.17
C THR A 445 1.62 36.46 50.52
N ASP A 446 1.88 35.50 51.41
CA ASP A 446 1.01 34.65 52.26
C ASP A 446 -0.48 34.34 51.96
N MET A 447 -0.75 33.02 52.00
CA MET A 447 -1.81 32.34 52.79
C MET A 447 -3.30 32.37 52.34
N THR A 448 -3.94 31.19 52.48
CA THR A 448 -5.40 30.90 52.56
C THR A 448 -6.06 30.19 51.36
N LEU A 449 -6.04 28.85 51.43
CA LEU A 449 -7.16 27.91 51.18
C LEU A 449 -7.89 27.84 49.80
N ASN A 450 -7.99 26.58 49.33
CA ASN A 450 -9.14 25.93 48.68
C ASN A 450 -9.12 25.65 47.15
N ARG A 451 -9.03 24.35 46.82
CA ARG A 451 -9.81 23.59 45.81
C ARG A 451 -10.29 24.32 44.54
N CYS A 452 -9.72 23.93 43.39
CA CYS A 452 -10.47 23.22 42.33
C CYS A 452 -9.54 22.54 41.30
N ASN A 453 -10.13 21.75 40.41
CA ASN A 453 -9.51 21.20 39.20
C ASN A 453 -9.55 22.30 38.08
N ASP A 454 -8.98 22.19 36.87
CA ASP A 454 -9.14 21.17 35.82
C ASP A 454 -8.02 21.24 34.73
N GLU A 455 -8.21 20.45 33.67
CA GLU A 455 -7.38 20.21 32.47
C GLU A 455 -6.98 21.48 31.66
N ARG A 456 -5.82 21.46 30.97
CA ARG A 456 -5.74 21.44 29.47
C ARG A 456 -4.33 21.48 28.83
N GLU A 457 -4.26 20.74 27.72
CA GLU A 457 -3.61 21.02 26.42
C GLU A 457 -2.42 22.00 26.26
N ALA A 458 -1.32 21.48 25.71
CA ALA A 458 -0.50 22.13 24.67
C ALA A 458 0.08 21.02 23.76
N ALA A 459 -0.15 20.92 22.44
CA ALA A 459 -0.12 21.90 21.33
C ALA A 459 1.29 22.14 20.77
N GLU A 460 1.52 21.67 19.54
CA GLU A 460 2.81 21.73 18.82
C GLU A 460 3.14 23.15 18.33
N ILE A 461 4.44 23.48 18.25
CA ILE A 461 4.94 24.69 17.57
C ILE A 461 5.72 24.28 16.32
N LYS A 462 5.25 24.73 15.16
CA LYS A 462 6.00 24.66 13.88
C LYS A 462 6.99 25.81 13.81
N THR A 463 8.25 25.53 13.48
CA THR A 463 9.26 26.55 13.20
C THR A 463 9.51 26.62 11.69
N THR A 464 9.26 27.78 11.10
CA THR A 464 9.58 28.08 9.69
C THR A 464 10.84 28.95 9.61
N VAL A 465 11.88 28.47 8.93
CA VAL A 465 13.05 29.27 8.55
C VAL A 465 13.35 29.05 7.06
N ASN A 466 13.71 30.12 6.36
CA ASN A 466 13.99 30.11 4.92
C ASN A 466 15.17 29.21 4.55
N VAL A 467 15.07 28.61 3.36
CA VAL A 467 16.21 28.06 2.62
C VAL A 467 16.45 28.99 1.42
N ASN A 468 17.70 29.40 1.23
CA ASN A 468 18.22 29.96 -0.03
C ASN A 468 19.40 29.07 -0.48
N GLU A 469 19.65 29.03 -1.78
CA GLU A 469 20.46 27.99 -2.43
C GLU A 469 21.97 28.34 -2.54
N ASP A 470 22.80 27.30 -2.43
CA ASP A 470 24.02 26.91 -3.19
C ASP A 470 24.78 27.90 -4.13
N PRO A 471 26.00 27.56 -4.62
CA PRO A 471 27.01 26.61 -4.13
C PRO A 471 28.48 27.16 -4.18
N GLU A 472 29.48 26.42 -3.66
CA GLU A 472 30.72 26.02 -4.40
C GLU A 472 31.85 25.38 -3.54
N SER A 473 32.67 24.57 -4.23
CA SER A 473 34.10 24.27 -3.96
C SER A 473 34.55 23.18 -2.94
N LYS A 474 34.98 22.05 -3.52
CA LYS A 474 36.22 21.26 -3.24
C LYS A 474 36.58 20.82 -1.79
N LYS A 475 36.55 19.49 -1.60
CA LYS A 475 37.65 18.59 -1.12
C LYS A 475 38.76 19.18 -0.20
N THR A 476 39.17 18.56 0.91
CA THR A 476 39.12 17.12 1.27
C THR A 476 39.43 16.84 2.75
N ASN A 477 39.15 15.60 3.17
CA ASN A 477 39.63 14.91 4.39
C ASN A 477 38.99 15.32 5.72
N GLY A 478 38.79 14.32 6.58
CA GLY A 478 38.00 14.45 7.81
C GLY A 478 38.82 14.80 9.04
N SER A 479 38.24 15.63 9.90
CA SER A 479 38.52 15.63 11.34
C SER A 479 37.46 14.79 12.05
N VAL A 480 37.76 14.31 13.25
CA VAL A 480 36.74 13.77 14.16
C VAL A 480 35.68 14.84 14.36
N ARG A 481 34.42 14.49 14.12
CA ARG A 481 33.28 15.37 14.38
C ARG A 481 32.90 15.19 15.85
N ASP A 482 33.56 15.93 16.72
CA ASP A 482 33.14 16.04 18.12
C ASP A 482 31.69 16.52 18.16
N ASP A 483 30.81 15.70 18.72
CA ASP A 483 29.38 15.98 18.83
C ASP A 483 29.14 16.93 20.01
N VAL A 484 29.63 18.16 19.86
CA VAL A 484 29.52 19.22 20.86
C VAL A 484 28.08 19.72 20.90
N VAL A 485 27.24 18.98 21.61
CA VAL A 485 25.89 19.41 22.01
C VAL A 485 25.99 20.80 22.63
N SER A 486 25.23 21.75 22.07
CA SER A 486 25.26 23.15 22.52
C SER A 486 25.03 23.25 24.03
N GLY A 487 25.83 24.07 24.73
CA GLY A 487 25.75 24.23 26.18
C GLY A 487 24.33 24.52 26.68
N PHE A 488 23.56 25.33 25.93
CA PHE A 488 22.15 25.61 26.22
C PHE A 488 21.24 24.36 26.22
N LEU A 489 21.51 23.36 25.35
CA LEU A 489 20.80 22.08 25.37
C LEU A 489 21.21 21.24 26.58
N TYR A 490 22.48 21.29 26.99
CA TYR A 490 22.95 20.63 28.20
C TYR A 490 22.36 21.27 29.47
N ASP A 491 22.39 22.60 29.57
CA ASP A 491 21.80 23.36 30.68
C ASP A 491 20.29 23.09 30.81
N LYS A 492 19.57 23.10 29.68
CA LYS A 492 18.14 22.78 29.67
C LYS A 492 17.87 21.33 30.07
N LEU A 493 18.61 20.36 29.52
CA LEU A 493 18.48 18.95 29.89
C LEU A 493 18.82 18.72 31.37
N GLN A 494 19.84 19.40 31.89
CA GLN A 494 20.21 19.37 33.30
C GLN A 494 19.10 19.95 34.18
N GLN A 495 18.48 21.07 33.79
CA GLN A 495 17.35 21.66 34.51
C GLN A 495 16.12 20.74 34.47
N ASP A 496 15.81 20.13 33.32
CA ASP A 496 14.70 19.18 33.19
C ASP A 496 14.95 17.89 34.01
N VAL A 497 16.18 17.40 34.08
CA VAL A 497 16.58 16.29 34.98
C VAL A 497 16.47 16.67 36.46
N ILE A 498 16.83 17.90 36.85
CA ILE A 498 16.67 18.40 38.23
C ILE A 498 15.18 18.54 38.58
N ASN A 499 14.36 19.06 37.67
CA ASN A 499 12.92 19.17 37.82
C ASN A 499 12.26 17.80 37.95
N LEU A 500 12.67 16.83 37.12
CA LEU A 500 12.16 15.46 37.16
C LEU A 500 12.54 14.75 38.47
N ARG A 501 13.77 14.90 38.96
CA ARG A 501 14.20 14.36 40.27
C ARG A 501 13.34 14.89 41.42
N LYS A 502 13.07 16.21 41.47
CA LYS A 502 12.17 16.81 42.45
C LYS A 502 10.72 16.30 42.32
N SER A 503 10.26 16.03 41.10
CA SER A 503 8.93 15.43 40.86
C SER A 503 8.86 13.96 41.32
N CYS A 504 9.95 13.19 41.21
CA CYS A 504 10.05 11.85 41.79
C CYS A 504 10.07 11.92 43.32
N GLU A 505 10.96 12.69 43.92
CA GLU A 505 11.12 12.81 45.38
C GLU A 505 9.83 13.24 46.10
N THR A 506 9.04 14.14 45.49
CA THR A 506 7.71 14.52 46.00
C THR A 506 6.64 13.44 45.80
N LYS A 507 6.69 12.67 44.71
CA LYS A 507 5.83 11.48 44.51
C LYS A 507 6.18 10.36 45.49
N ASP A 508 7.46 10.09 45.69
CA ASP A 508 7.95 9.06 46.62
C ASP A 508 7.57 9.41 48.07
N SER A 509 7.68 10.68 48.46
CA SER A 509 7.17 11.18 49.75
C SER A 509 5.65 10.99 49.89
N SER A 510 4.88 11.23 48.82
CA SER A 510 3.42 11.00 48.81
C SER A 510 3.05 9.52 48.85
N LEU A 511 3.84 8.65 48.19
CA LEU A 511 3.67 7.19 48.26
C LEU A 511 3.97 6.66 49.65
N GLN A 512 5.06 7.09 50.30
CA GLN A 512 5.37 6.72 51.69
C GLN A 512 4.23 7.10 52.64
N SER A 513 3.68 8.31 52.51
CA SER A 513 2.51 8.74 53.32
C SER A 513 1.27 7.87 53.08
N LYS A 514 1.05 7.37 51.85
CA LYS A 514 -0.05 6.45 51.53
C LYS A 514 0.22 5.04 52.05
N ASP A 515 1.45 4.55 52.00
CA ASP A 515 1.85 3.26 52.56
C ASP A 515 1.69 3.26 54.09
N GLU A 516 1.96 4.38 54.77
CA GLU A 516 1.65 4.55 56.19
C GLU A 516 0.14 4.54 56.47
N GLU A 517 -0.68 5.21 55.65
CA GLU A 517 -2.14 5.15 55.76
C GLU A 517 -2.67 3.74 55.53
N ILE A 518 -2.22 3.05 54.48
CA ILE A 518 -2.56 1.63 54.19
C ILE A 518 -2.19 0.75 55.37
N LYS A 519 -0.97 0.88 55.92
CA LYS A 519 -0.48 0.15 57.09
C LYS A 519 -1.31 0.43 58.36
N MET A 520 -1.90 1.61 58.49
CA MET A 520 -2.83 1.95 59.56
C MET A 520 -4.26 1.43 59.28
N LEU A 521 -4.69 1.36 58.02
CA LEU A 521 -5.94 0.71 57.62
C LEU A 521 -5.88 -0.81 57.81
N THR A 522 -4.78 -1.49 57.46
CA THR A 522 -4.58 -2.92 57.73
C THR A 522 -4.70 -3.22 59.23
N LYS A 523 -4.05 -2.42 60.10
CA LYS A 523 -4.21 -2.55 61.55
C LYS A 523 -5.65 -2.36 62.02
N LYS A 524 -6.38 -1.38 61.46
CA LYS A 524 -7.81 -1.17 61.77
C LYS A 524 -8.65 -2.38 61.35
N VAL A 525 -8.43 -2.92 60.16
CA VAL A 525 -9.08 -4.16 59.68
C VAL A 525 -8.76 -5.33 60.62
N ASP A 526 -7.49 -5.57 60.97
CA ASP A 526 -7.11 -6.62 61.93
C ASP A 526 -7.83 -6.48 63.28
N THR A 527 -7.98 -5.25 63.80
CA THR A 527 -8.72 -5.02 65.05
C THR A 527 -10.22 -5.25 64.91
N LEU A 528 -10.82 -4.88 63.76
CA LEU A 528 -12.23 -5.12 63.48
C LEU A 528 -12.52 -6.61 63.27
N THR A 529 -11.68 -7.33 62.53
CA THR A 529 -11.79 -8.80 62.37
C THR A 529 -11.70 -9.52 63.71
N LYS A 530 -10.78 -9.11 64.59
CA LYS A 530 -10.68 -9.65 65.97
C LYS A 530 -11.92 -9.31 66.82
N ALA A 531 -12.45 -8.10 66.71
CA ALA A 531 -13.68 -7.71 67.40
C ALA A 531 -14.90 -8.52 66.92
N MET A 532 -15.07 -8.67 65.61
CA MET A 532 -16.12 -9.51 65.01
C MET A 532 -15.98 -10.98 65.39
N GLU A 533 -14.77 -11.53 65.48
CA GLU A 533 -14.57 -12.91 65.91
C GLU A 533 -14.94 -13.11 67.40
N VAL A 534 -14.64 -12.12 68.25
CA VAL A 534 -15.05 -12.10 69.67
C VAL A 534 -16.57 -11.95 69.79
N GLU A 535 -17.20 -11.08 69.00
CA GLU A 535 -18.65 -10.90 68.97
C GLU A 535 -19.37 -12.17 68.47
N TRP A 536 -18.91 -12.79 67.39
CA TRP A 536 -19.46 -14.06 66.91
C TRP A 536 -19.32 -15.17 67.96
N LYS A 537 -18.16 -15.27 68.64
CA LYS A 537 -17.97 -16.17 69.78
C LYS A 537 -18.87 -15.81 70.97
N LYS A 538 -19.24 -14.54 71.18
CA LYS A 538 -20.21 -14.13 72.20
C LYS A 538 -21.62 -14.56 71.80
N MET A 539 -22.09 -14.17 70.62
CA MET A 539 -23.42 -14.49 70.09
C MET A 539 -23.66 -16.00 70.03
N LYS A 540 -22.65 -16.80 69.66
CA LYS A 540 -22.74 -18.27 69.68
C LYS A 540 -22.93 -18.86 71.09
N ARG A 541 -22.34 -18.26 72.13
CA ARG A 541 -22.60 -18.63 73.54
C ARG A 541 -23.97 -18.15 74.00
N GLU A 542 -24.38 -16.95 73.59
CA GLU A 542 -25.67 -16.36 73.96
C GLU A 542 -26.86 -17.12 73.35
N ALA A 543 -26.72 -17.62 72.12
CA ALA A 543 -27.68 -18.52 71.49
C ALA A 543 -27.80 -19.85 72.25
N ALA A 544 -26.66 -20.49 72.60
CA ALA A 544 -26.64 -21.72 73.39
C ALA A 544 -27.15 -21.53 74.84
N ALA A 545 -27.06 -20.32 75.39
CA ALA A 545 -27.68 -19.97 76.67
C ALA A 545 -29.20 -19.87 76.52
N ARG A 546 -29.71 -19.12 75.52
CA ARG A 546 -31.15 -19.03 75.24
C ARG A 546 -31.79 -20.38 74.92
N GLU A 547 -31.06 -21.29 74.25
CA GLU A 547 -31.55 -22.65 74.00
C GLU A 547 -31.69 -23.46 75.29
N LYS A 548 -30.77 -23.32 76.25
CA LYS A 548 -30.90 -23.91 77.59
C LYS A 548 -32.05 -23.29 78.38
N GLU A 549 -32.21 -21.98 78.37
CA GLU A 549 -33.34 -21.29 79.02
C GLU A 549 -34.69 -21.72 78.41
N ALA A 550 -34.78 -21.82 77.08
CA ALA A 550 -35.96 -22.28 76.35
C ALA A 550 -36.26 -23.78 76.49
N SER A 551 -35.29 -24.57 76.97
CA SER A 551 -35.53 -25.96 77.41
C SER A 551 -35.96 -26.04 78.88
N SER A 552 -35.45 -25.15 79.74
CA SER A 552 -35.81 -25.07 81.16
C SER A 552 -37.22 -24.54 81.42
N THR A 553 -37.78 -23.71 80.53
CA THR A 553 -39.16 -23.21 80.67
C THR A 553 -40.22 -24.22 80.23
N LYS A 554 -39.86 -25.22 79.41
CA LYS A 554 -40.82 -26.22 78.88
C LYS A 554 -41.20 -27.32 79.87
N SER A 555 -40.55 -27.41 81.04
CA SER A 555 -40.82 -28.43 82.05
C SER A 555 -41.92 -28.08 83.06
N ASP A 556 -42.30 -26.81 83.21
CA ASP A 556 -43.18 -26.36 84.31
C ASP A 556 -44.66 -26.17 83.90
N ASP A 557 -44.94 -25.81 82.64
CA ASP A 557 -46.29 -25.39 82.20
C ASP A 557 -47.32 -26.54 82.07
N ASN A 558 -46.87 -27.80 82.08
CA ASN A 558 -47.70 -28.96 81.71
C ASN A 558 -48.63 -29.46 82.84
N ARG A 559 -49.25 -28.55 83.61
CA ARG A 559 -50.07 -28.89 84.79
C ARG A 559 -51.39 -28.14 84.96
N LYS A 560 -51.78 -27.27 84.01
CA LYS A 560 -53.10 -26.61 83.98
C LYS A 560 -53.71 -26.64 82.56
N ASN A 561 -55.01 -26.34 82.51
CA ASN A 561 -55.85 -26.15 81.30
C ASN A 561 -56.32 -27.43 80.59
N ARG A 562 -57.33 -28.10 81.18
CA ARG A 562 -58.16 -29.12 80.51
C ARG A 562 -59.66 -28.87 80.76
N SER A 563 -60.20 -27.77 80.22
CA SER A 563 -61.63 -27.46 80.24
C SER A 563 -62.01 -26.42 79.16
N ALA A 564 -63.32 -26.29 78.92
CA ALA A 564 -64.01 -25.25 78.14
C ALA A 564 -63.92 -25.27 76.59
N ASN A 565 -64.94 -25.90 76.02
CA ASN A 565 -65.90 -25.30 75.07
C ASN A 565 -65.76 -25.48 73.53
N SER A 566 -66.85 -26.05 72.99
CA SER A 566 -67.40 -25.83 71.64
C SER A 566 -68.14 -24.47 71.59
N SER A 567 -68.87 -24.03 70.56
CA SER A 567 -69.28 -24.59 69.27
C SER A 567 -69.64 -23.43 68.33
N LYS A 568 -69.51 -23.59 67.01
CA LYS A 568 -70.17 -22.69 66.03
C LYS A 568 -70.47 -23.44 64.73
N ARG A 569 -71.71 -23.30 64.25
CA ARG A 569 -72.27 -24.01 63.08
C ARG A 569 -72.56 -23.01 61.97
N LEU A 570 -72.35 -23.41 60.71
CA LEU A 570 -72.68 -22.57 59.55
C LEU A 570 -74.19 -22.54 59.27
N THR A 571 -74.66 -21.40 58.79
CA THR A 571 -75.89 -21.24 58.00
C THR A 571 -75.62 -20.26 56.87
N THR A 572 -75.77 -20.72 55.63
CA THR A 572 -75.74 -19.88 54.43
C THR A 572 -77.17 -19.72 53.93
N GLU A 573 -77.60 -18.50 53.61
CA GLU A 573 -78.89 -18.22 52.98
C GLU A 573 -78.72 -17.86 51.49
N ARG A 574 -79.85 -17.67 50.80
CA ARG A 574 -79.93 -17.53 49.33
C ARG A 574 -79.62 -16.13 48.82
#